data_AF-A0A252DYZ9-F1
#
_entry.id   AF-A0A252DYZ9-F1
#
_cell.length_a   1.000
_cell.length_b   1.000
_cell.length_c   1.000
_cell.angle_alpha   90.00
_cell.angle_beta   90.00
_cell.angle_gamma   90.00
#
_symmetry.space_group_name_H-M   'P 1'
#
loop_
_entity.id
_entity.type
_entity.pdbx_description
1 polymer ?
#
loop_
_entity_poly.entity_id
_entity_poly.type
_entity_poly.pdbx_seq_one_letter_code
_entity_poly.pdbx_strand_id
1 'polypeptide(L)' 'MEPSESQYLIVNALTTLDLLGNTFYDEESGNWYINTPSQVLPIAMILQNGDIVPTSWDW' A
#
# COMPACT_ATOMS: atom_id res chain seq x y z
N MET A 1 -5.00 4.89 13.19
CA MET A 1 -3.66 5.49 13.41
C MET A 1 -3.43 6.52 12.31
N GLU A 2 -2.44 7.41 12.43
CA GLU A 2 -2.07 8.27 11.28
C GLU A 2 -1.12 7.50 10.34
N PRO A 3 -1.18 7.71 9.02
CA PRO A 3 -0.18 7.19 8.09
C PRO A 3 1.21 7.75 8.39
N SER A 4 2.24 6.90 8.26
CA SER A 4 3.62 7.33 8.40
C SER A 4 4.11 8.12 7.19
N GLU A 5 5.19 8.89 7.36
CA GLU A 5 5.85 9.58 6.25
C GLU A 5 6.31 8.60 5.16
N SER A 6 6.85 7.44 5.55
CA SER A 6 7.27 6.40 4.61
C SER A 6 6.09 5.87 3.79
N GLN A 7 4.94 5.61 4.43
CA GLN A 7 3.73 5.21 3.72
C GLN A 7 3.26 6.29 2.74
N TYR A 8 3.25 7.55 3.17
CA TYR A 8 2.88 8.69 2.32
C TYR A 8 3.77 8.78 1.07
N LEU A 9 5.09 8.68 1.23
CA LEU A 9 6.03 8.75 0.12
C LEU A 9 5.84 7.60 -0.86
N ILE A 10 5.58 6.38 -0.37
CA ILE A 10 5.32 5.21 -1.23
C ILE A 10 4.03 5.40 -2.01
N VAL A 11 2.92 5.76 -1.35
CA VAL A 11 1.63 6.00 -2.01
C VAL A 11 1.75 7.12 -3.05
N ASN A 12 2.43 8.22 -2.71
CA ASN A 12 2.66 9.33 -3.63
C ASN A 12 3.51 8.91 -4.85
N ALA A 13 4.57 8.13 -4.64
CA ALA A 13 5.41 7.62 -5.72
C ALA A 13 4.63 6.68 -6.66
N LEU A 14 3.87 5.73 -6.10
CA LEU A 14 3.06 4.80 -6.89
C LEU A 14 1.96 5.53 -7.67
N THR A 15 1.31 6.52 -7.06
CA THR A 15 0.31 7.37 -7.73
C THR A 15 0.94 8.18 -8.87
N THR A 16 2.09 8.82 -8.62
CA THR A 16 2.78 9.65 -9.61
C THR A 16 3.22 8.86 -10.84
N LEU A 17 3.55 7.58 -10.65
CA LEU A 17 3.99 6.68 -11.72
C LEU A 17 2.84 5.90 -12.38
N ASP A 18 1.59 6.14 -11.99
CA ASP A 18 0.41 5.38 -12.45
C ASP A 18 0.53 3.86 -12.19
N LEU A 19 1.13 3.51 -11.05
CA LEU A 19 1.33 2.13 -10.58
C LEU A 19 0.40 1.76 -9.42
N LEU A 20 -0.43 2.70 -8.95
CA LEU A 20 -1.38 2.48 -7.87
C LEU A 20 -2.78 2.28 -8.44
N GLY A 21 -3.32 1.07 -8.27
CA GLY A 21 -4.73 0.78 -8.54
C GLY A 21 -5.61 1.18 -7.36
N ASN A 22 -6.52 0.28 -6.98
CA ASN A 22 -7.34 0.46 -5.78
C ASN A 22 -6.47 0.51 -4.52
N THR A 23 -6.85 1.36 -3.59
CA THR A 23 -6.17 1.51 -2.30
C THR A 23 -7.15 1.87 -1.19
N PHE A 24 -6.90 1.36 0.02
CA PHE A 24 -7.57 1.85 1.24
C PHE A 24 -6.63 1.83 2.43
N TYR A 25 -6.90 2.71 3.39
CA TYR A 25 -6.19 2.75 4.67
C TYR A 25 -7.04 2.11 5.75
N ASP A 26 -6.46 1.16 6.48
CA ASP A 26 -7.07 0.59 7.67
C ASP A 26 -6.60 1.34 8.91
N GLU A 27 -7.50 2.08 9.55
CA GLU A 27 -7.18 2.85 10.75
C GLU A 27 -6.88 1.97 11.97
N GLU A 28 -7.37 0.73 12.00
CA GLU A 28 -7.16 -0.21 13.12
C GLU A 28 -5.73 -0.76 13.10
N SER A 29 -5.28 -1.32 11.97
CA SER A 29 -3.91 -1.83 11.82
C SER A 29 -2.88 -0.76 11.45
N GLY A 30 -3.33 0.38 10.94
CA GLY A 30 -2.48 1.45 10.42
C GLY A 30 -1.81 1.13 9.08
N ASN A 31 -2.32 0.14 8.33
CA ASN A 31 -1.71 -0.30 7.07
C ASN A 31 -2.49 0.22 5.86
N TRP A 32 -1.77 0.48 4.77
CA TRP A 32 -2.40 0.69 3.46
C TRP A 32 -2.50 -0.63 2.73
N TYR A 33 -3.67 -0.92 2.18
CA TYR A 33 -3.89 -2.04 1.27
C TYR A 33 -3.93 -1.50 -0.15
N ILE A 34 -3.11 -2.07 -1.03
CA ILE A 34 -2.90 -1.55 -2.38
C ILE A 34 -3.02 -2.66 -3.43
N ASN A 35 -3.51 -2.29 -4.60
CA ASN A 35 -3.34 -3.05 -5.83
C ASN A 35 -2.24 -2.39 -6.69
N THR A 36 -1.38 -3.21 -7.30
CA THR A 36 -0.37 -2.73 -8.25
C THR A 36 -0.29 -3.62 -9.50
N PRO A 37 0.26 -3.13 -10.62
CA PRO A 37 0.56 -3.95 -11.80
C PRO A 37 1.68 -4.99 -11.59
N SER A 38 2.31 -5.05 -10.41
CA SER A 38 3.39 -5.99 -10.12
C SER A 38 2.90 -7.43 -10.21
N GLN A 39 3.65 -8.28 -10.93
CA GLN A 39 3.38 -9.73 -10.95
C GLN A 39 3.76 -10.43 -9.64
N VAL A 40 4.56 -9.78 -8.80
CA VAL A 40 5.03 -10.33 -7.51
C VAL A 40 4.17 -9.83 -6.35
N LEU A 41 3.72 -8.57 -6.42
CA LEU A 41 2.92 -7.90 -5.39
C LEU A 41 1.66 -7.27 -6.01
N PRO A 42 0.81 -8.05 -6.68
CA PRO A 42 -0.40 -7.51 -7.31
C PRO A 42 -1.37 -6.95 -6.28
N ILE A 43 -1.41 -7.58 -5.09
CA ILE A 43 -2.18 -7.15 -3.93
C ILE A 43 -1.25 -7.20 -2.72
N ALA A 44 -1.05 -6.05 -2.07
CA ALA A 44 -0.05 -5.90 -1.03
C ALA A 44 -0.50 -4.93 0.07
N MET A 45 0.24 -4.94 1.17
CA MET A 45 0.12 -3.96 2.24
C MET A 45 1.39 -3.12 2.32
N ILE A 46 1.23 -1.82 2.57
CA ILE A 46 2.33 -0.94 3.01
C ILE A 46 2.23 -0.80 4.52
N LEU A 47 3.19 -1.39 5.23
CA LEU A 47 3.27 -1.34 6.68
C LEU A 47 3.74 0.04 7.16
N GLN A 48 3.54 0.34 8.45
CA GLN A 48 3.91 1.63 9.05
C GLN A 48 5.41 1.98 8.89
N ASN A 49 6.29 0.99 8.82
CA ASN A 49 7.73 1.19 8.59
C ASN A 49 8.10 1.37 7.10
N GLY A 50 7.12 1.30 6.18
CA GLY A 50 7.33 1.40 4.74
C GLY A 50 7.62 0.08 4.03
N ASP A 51 7.67 -1.05 4.75
CA ASP A 51 7.79 -2.36 4.09
C ASP A 51 6.53 -2.66 3.26
N ILE A 52 6.73 -3.20 2.06
CA ILE A 52 5.65 -3.65 1.18
C ILE A 52 5.61 -5.17 1.21
N VAL A 53 4.53 -5.74 1.75
CA VAL A 53 4.39 -7.17 1.97
C VAL A 53 3.15 -7.71 1.25
N PRO A 54 3.16 -8.97 0.78
CA PRO A 54 1.94 -9.59 0.24
C PRO A 54 0.87 -9.70 1.32
N THR A 55 -0.40 -9.70 0.91
CA THR A 55 -1.53 -9.97 1.81
C THR A 55 -2.37 -11.13 1.29
N SER A 56 -3.08 -11.80 2.19
CA SER A 56 -4.03 -12.87 1.86
C SER A 56 -5.43 -12.35 1.53
N TRP A 57 -5.61 -11.03 1.44
CA TRP A 57 -6.89 -10.40 1.17
C TRP A 57 -7.13 -10.32 -0.34
N ASP A 58 -8.23 -10.91 -0.82
CA ASP A 58 -8.72 -10.73 -2.18
C ASP A 58 -9.73 -9.58 -2.24
N TRP A 59 -9.67 -8.76 -3.30
CA TRP A 59 -10.52 -7.57 -3.52
C TRP A 59 -11.87 -7.91 -4.15
#